data_AF-A0A842VPX4-F1
#
_entry.id   AF-A0A842VPX4-F1
#
_cell.length_a   1.000
_cell.length_b   1.000
_cell.length_c   1.000
_cell.angle_alpha   90.00
_cell.angle_beta   90.00
_cell.angle_gamma   90.00
#
_symmetry.space_group_name_H-M   'P 1'
#
loop_
_entity.id
_entity.type
_entity.pdbx_description
1 polymer ?
#
loop_
_entity_poly.entity_id
_entity_poly.type
_entity_poly.pdbx_seq_one_letter_code
_entity_poly.pdbx_strand_id
1 'polypeptide(L)'
;MIPSDLLVTDIIAGFCYGAFTIIFVIIGLRMALKYFEHNRAELISVGIAWILVSSSAWDNFYYFIHMLLIGEPSYLFFTFLVYTFRLGLPMALFLWMFSVTKLIPMQNRIKLFVILIHFILLIISIILYILALITLFTDLLGIAGESLFMIIYFSFITITGVILMISTLTSGFFIARNASKSNDPRFKLESKFLLSAFIISSLSMIVIQIALASSGEGGVYDQYHLAPAITTIFVLMHITLVISAILFYLGFFLSERLYRWLKKSE
;
A
#
# COMPACT_ATOMS: atom_id res chain seq x y z
N MET A 1 2.15 16.27 -26.76
CA MET A 1 2.19 15.00 -27.52
C MET A 1 2.25 13.89 -26.50
N ILE A 2 1.33 12.92 -26.53
CA ILE A 2 1.52 11.69 -25.75
C ILE A 2 2.69 10.96 -26.42
N PRO A 3 3.73 10.54 -25.69
CA PRO A 3 4.80 9.72 -26.27
C PRO A 3 4.19 8.55 -27.03
N SER A 4 4.68 8.24 -28.23
CA SER A 4 4.16 7.15 -29.09
C SER A 4 4.16 5.79 -28.40
N ASP A 5 4.87 5.68 -27.29
CA ASP A 5 5.18 4.45 -26.59
C ASP A 5 4.29 4.21 -25.36
N LEU A 6 3.42 5.17 -24.99
CA LEU A 6 2.48 4.99 -23.89
C LEU A 6 1.22 4.28 -24.37
N LEU A 7 1.01 3.05 -23.91
CA LEU A 7 -0.23 2.33 -24.15
C LEU A 7 -1.37 2.94 -23.31
N VAL A 8 -2.60 2.83 -23.82
CA VAL A 8 -3.80 3.29 -23.10
C VAL A 8 -3.91 2.64 -21.71
N THR A 9 -3.44 1.40 -21.59
CA THR A 9 -3.38 0.64 -20.33
C THR A 9 -2.50 1.31 -19.29
N ASP A 10 -1.39 1.90 -19.71
CA ASP A 10 -0.38 2.50 -18.82
C ASP A 10 -0.90 3.82 -18.28
N ILE A 11 -1.61 4.56 -19.13
CA ILE A 11 -2.32 5.78 -18.73
C ILE A 11 -3.35 5.44 -17.65
N ILE A 12 -4.19 4.43 -17.86
CA ILE A 12 -5.22 4.04 -16.90
C ILE A 12 -4.57 3.56 -15.59
N ALA A 13 -3.54 2.72 -15.65
CA ALA A 13 -2.84 2.23 -14.47
C ALA A 13 -2.19 3.38 -13.69
N GLY A 14 -1.50 4.29 -14.36
CA GLY A 14 -0.89 5.48 -13.78
C GLY A 14 -1.90 6.37 -13.05
N PHE A 15 -3.06 6.63 -13.65
CA PHE A 15 -4.15 7.35 -12.99
C PHE A 15 -4.70 6.59 -11.77
N CYS A 16 -4.83 5.27 -11.86
CA CYS A 16 -5.30 4.46 -10.73
C CYS A 16 -4.30 4.48 -9.57
N TYR A 17 -2.99 4.38 -9.82
CA TYR A 17 -1.95 4.53 -8.79
C TYR A 17 -2.00 5.91 -8.12
N GLY A 18 -2.18 6.97 -8.91
CA GLY A 18 -2.33 8.33 -8.39
C GLY A 18 -3.57 8.48 -7.52
N ALA A 19 -4.74 8.04 -8.01
CA ALA A 19 -5.99 8.09 -7.27
C ALA A 19 -5.91 7.30 -5.95
N PHE A 20 -5.39 6.07 -6.00
CA PHE A 20 -5.17 5.23 -4.82
C PHE A 20 -4.27 5.94 -3.80
N THR A 21 -3.13 6.46 -4.25
CA THR A 21 -2.15 7.16 -3.40
C THR A 21 -2.78 8.39 -2.74
N ILE A 22 -3.44 9.25 -3.51
CA ILE A 22 -4.07 10.47 -3.00
C ILE A 22 -5.15 10.14 -1.96
N ILE A 23 -6.00 9.15 -2.23
CA ILE A 23 -7.05 8.75 -1.28
C ILE A 23 -6.43 8.24 0.03
N PHE A 24 -5.40 7.41 -0.03
CA PHE A 24 -4.73 6.88 1.18
C PHE A 24 -4.02 7.99 1.96
N VAL A 25 -3.40 8.95 1.28
CA VAL A 25 -2.82 10.13 1.92
C VAL A 25 -3.90 10.94 2.64
N ILE A 26 -5.05 11.19 1.99
CA ILE A 26 -6.18 11.88 2.62
C ILE A 26 -6.69 11.11 3.84
N ILE A 27 -6.88 9.79 3.73
CA ILE A 27 -7.30 8.94 4.85
C ILE A 27 -6.32 9.07 6.01
N GLY A 28 -5.03 8.91 5.72
CA GLY A 28 -3.97 8.93 6.71
C GLY A 28 -3.85 10.27 7.43
N LEU A 29 -3.87 11.38 6.68
CA LEU A 29 -3.86 12.73 7.24
C LEU A 29 -5.08 12.98 8.11
N ARG A 30 -6.30 12.65 7.64
CA ARG A 30 -7.52 12.84 8.43
C ARG A 30 -7.52 12.00 9.71
N MET A 31 -6.99 10.78 9.66
CA MET A 31 -6.87 9.93 10.85
C MET A 31 -5.85 10.50 11.84
N ALA A 32 -4.69 10.95 11.35
CA ALA A 32 -3.67 11.58 12.18
C ALA A 32 -4.19 12.87 12.83
N LEU A 33 -4.95 13.69 12.11
CA LEU A 33 -5.53 14.93 12.67
C LEU A 33 -6.54 14.66 13.80
N LYS A 34 -7.26 13.53 13.80
CA LYS A 34 -8.14 13.13 14.92
C LYS A 34 -7.37 12.88 16.22
N TYR A 35 -6.05 12.75 16.19
CA TYR A 35 -5.23 12.74 17.39
C TYR A 35 -5.47 13.98 18.25
N PHE A 36 -5.52 15.17 17.65
CA PHE A 36 -5.66 16.42 18.39
C PHE A 36 -7.03 16.55 19.09
N GLU A 37 -8.04 15.80 18.62
CA GLU A 37 -9.36 15.75 19.22
C GLU A 37 -9.45 14.73 20.36
N HIS A 38 -8.72 13.61 20.26
CA HIS A 38 -8.89 12.46 21.15
C HIS A 38 -7.67 12.15 22.05
N ASN A 39 -6.52 12.80 21.82
CA ASN A 39 -5.24 12.58 22.50
C ASN A 39 -4.79 11.10 22.53
N ARG A 40 -5.02 10.40 21.41
CA ARG A 40 -4.79 8.96 21.26
C ARG A 40 -3.71 8.69 20.22
N ALA A 41 -2.49 8.41 20.69
CA ALA A 41 -1.31 8.25 19.83
C ALA A 41 -1.48 7.18 18.75
N GLU A 42 -2.31 6.16 19.00
CA GLU A 42 -2.67 5.14 18.03
C GLU A 42 -3.30 5.72 16.75
N LEU A 43 -3.99 6.87 16.82
CA LEU A 43 -4.58 7.52 15.63
C LEU A 43 -3.50 8.10 14.71
N ILE A 44 -2.42 8.66 15.26
CA ILE A 44 -1.26 9.11 14.48
C ILE A 44 -0.62 7.89 13.81
N SER A 45 -0.36 6.84 14.58
CA SER A 45 0.29 5.63 14.07
C SER A 45 -0.53 4.97 12.94
N VAL A 46 -1.86 4.86 13.07
CA VAL A 46 -2.74 4.38 11.99
C VAL A 46 -2.70 5.33 10.79
N GLY A 47 -2.75 6.64 11.02
CA GLY A 47 -2.73 7.63 9.95
C GLY A 47 -1.45 7.58 9.12
N ILE A 48 -0.30 7.59 9.78
CA ILE A 48 1.01 7.45 9.12
C ILE A 48 1.13 6.07 8.46
N ALA A 49 0.66 5.00 9.10
CA ALA A 49 0.66 3.67 8.48
C ALA A 49 -0.09 3.68 7.14
N TRP A 50 -1.27 4.30 7.04
CA TRP A 50 -2.01 4.38 5.77
C TRP A 50 -1.27 5.18 4.69
N ILE A 51 -0.60 6.28 5.05
CA ILE A 51 0.25 7.03 4.10
C ILE A 51 1.36 6.11 3.59
N LEU A 52 2.04 5.41 4.49
CA LEU A 52 3.17 4.56 4.16
C LEU A 52 2.76 3.25 3.45
N VAL A 53 1.55 2.72 3.68
CA VAL A 53 1.01 1.62 2.87
C VAL A 53 0.93 2.04 1.41
N SER A 54 0.53 3.30 1.14
CA SER A 54 0.45 3.78 -0.24
C SER A 54 1.82 3.91 -0.92
N SER A 55 2.93 3.90 -0.17
CA SER A 55 4.28 4.06 -0.72
C SER A 55 4.64 3.03 -1.80
N SER A 56 4.02 1.84 -1.80
CA SER A 56 4.20 0.85 -2.88
C SER A 56 3.61 1.25 -4.23
N ALA A 57 2.83 2.34 -4.27
CA ALA A 57 2.25 2.90 -5.49
C ALA A 57 2.92 4.24 -5.90
N TRP A 58 3.79 4.80 -5.05
CA TRP A 58 4.37 6.13 -5.30
C TRP A 58 5.37 6.11 -6.45
N ASP A 59 6.15 5.04 -6.58
CA ASP A 59 7.07 4.85 -7.69
C ASP A 59 6.30 4.90 -9.02
N ASN A 60 5.29 4.06 -9.19
CA ASN A 60 4.49 4.01 -10.41
C ASN A 60 3.71 5.30 -10.69
N PHE A 61 3.14 5.93 -9.66
CA PHE A 61 2.49 7.22 -9.82
C PHE A 61 3.48 8.31 -10.27
N TYR A 62 4.65 8.36 -9.65
CA TYR A 62 5.68 9.33 -10.03
C TYR A 62 6.18 9.09 -11.45
N TYR A 63 6.45 7.83 -11.82
CA TYR A 63 6.84 7.45 -13.17
C TYR A 63 5.84 7.94 -14.20
N PHE A 64 4.55 7.69 -13.95
CA PHE A 64 3.48 8.15 -14.83
C PHE A 64 3.48 9.68 -14.99
N ILE A 65 3.61 10.44 -13.89
CA ILE A 65 3.69 11.91 -13.95
C ILE A 65 4.94 12.37 -14.70
N HIS A 66 6.09 11.74 -14.47
CA HIS A 66 7.34 12.07 -15.15
C HIS A 66 7.22 11.83 -16.66
N MET A 67 6.72 10.67 -17.06
CA MET A 67 6.46 10.33 -18.47
C MET A 67 5.49 11.32 -19.13
N LEU A 68 4.45 11.76 -18.41
CA LEU A 68 3.46 12.70 -18.94
C LEU A 68 4.04 14.11 -19.13
N LEU A 69 4.93 14.55 -18.24
CA LEU A 69 5.49 15.91 -18.27
C LEU A 69 6.75 16.04 -19.12
N ILE A 70 7.63 15.04 -19.08
CA ILE A 70 8.97 15.09 -19.67
C ILE A 70 9.06 14.22 -20.93
N GLY A 71 8.24 13.17 -21.04
CA GLY A 71 8.21 12.29 -22.21
C GLY A 71 9.28 11.20 -22.23
N GLU A 72 10.23 11.21 -21.29
CA GLU A 72 11.31 10.23 -21.20
C GLU A 72 11.46 9.68 -19.77
N PRO A 73 11.73 8.38 -19.59
CA PRO A 73 11.98 7.80 -18.27
C PRO A 73 13.40 8.10 -17.80
N SER A 74 13.57 8.74 -16.63
CA SER A 74 14.87 8.82 -15.98
C SER A 74 15.15 7.54 -15.18
N TYR A 75 15.89 6.61 -15.78
CA TYR A 75 16.17 5.31 -15.17
C TYR A 75 16.81 5.42 -13.77
N LEU A 76 17.82 6.28 -13.63
CA LEU A 76 18.53 6.49 -12.36
C LEU A 76 17.60 7.06 -11.28
N PHE A 77 16.87 8.11 -11.61
CA PHE A 77 16.01 8.79 -10.66
C PHE A 77 14.85 7.89 -10.23
N PHE A 78 14.23 7.18 -11.17
CA PHE A 78 13.16 6.23 -10.88
C PHE A 78 13.65 5.09 -10.00
N THR A 79 14.80 4.51 -10.32
CA THR A 79 15.40 3.44 -9.53
C THR A 79 15.64 3.90 -8.09
N PHE A 80 16.19 5.09 -7.88
CA PHE A 80 16.35 5.68 -6.56
C PHE A 80 15.01 5.86 -5.80
N LEU A 81 13.96 6.33 -6.49
CA LEU A 81 12.63 6.47 -5.91
C LEU A 81 12.01 5.12 -5.51
N VAL A 82 12.15 4.09 -6.35
CA VAL A 82 11.67 2.73 -6.07
C VAL A 82 12.27 2.22 -4.76
N TYR A 83 13.60 2.35 -4.58
CA TYR A 83 14.24 1.95 -3.33
C TYR A 83 13.73 2.77 -2.14
N THR A 84 13.62 4.09 -2.30
CA THR A 84 13.28 5.00 -1.20
C THR A 84 11.84 4.85 -0.74
N PHE A 85 10.88 4.74 -1.67
CA PHE A 85 9.47 4.59 -1.29
C PHE A 85 9.16 3.21 -0.74
N ARG A 86 9.82 2.15 -1.22
CA ARG A 86 9.58 0.78 -0.73
C ARG A 86 9.97 0.56 0.74
N LEU A 87 10.85 1.41 1.30
CA LEU A 87 11.08 1.46 2.75
C LEU A 87 9.84 1.84 3.57
N GLY A 88 8.84 2.49 2.96
CA GLY A 88 7.61 2.83 3.63
C GLY A 88 6.85 1.61 4.12
N LEU A 89 6.90 0.48 3.41
CA LEU A 89 6.15 -0.75 3.75
C LEU A 89 6.50 -1.35 5.12
N PRO A 90 7.77 -1.64 5.46
CA PRO A 90 8.11 -2.14 6.80
C PRO A 90 7.77 -1.15 7.91
N MET A 91 7.93 0.15 7.66
CA MET A 91 7.55 1.19 8.62
C MET A 91 6.02 1.25 8.80
N ALA A 92 5.26 1.11 7.72
CA ALA A 92 3.81 1.00 7.75
C ALA A 92 3.36 -0.20 8.59
N LEU A 93 3.99 -1.35 8.36
CA LEU A 93 3.72 -2.59 9.09
C LEU A 93 3.98 -2.43 10.59
N PHE A 94 5.13 -1.86 10.97
CA PHE A 94 5.44 -1.60 12.36
C PHE A 94 4.42 -0.67 13.04
N LEU A 95 4.09 0.47 12.41
CA LEU A 95 3.13 1.44 12.95
C LEU A 95 1.71 0.88 13.02
N TRP A 96 1.31 0.10 12.01
CA TRP A 96 0.04 -0.59 11.98
C TRP A 96 -0.07 -1.57 13.16
N MET A 97 0.92 -2.44 13.33
CA MET A 97 0.90 -3.44 14.40
C MET A 97 1.01 -2.81 15.78
N PHE A 98 1.80 -1.74 15.95
CA PHE A 98 1.79 -0.93 17.17
C PHE A 98 0.36 -0.46 17.51
N SER A 99 -0.36 0.09 16.53
CA SER A 99 -1.74 0.55 16.71
C SER A 99 -2.70 -0.60 17.03
N VAL A 100 -2.59 -1.72 16.32
CA VAL A 100 -3.42 -2.92 16.53
C VAL A 100 -3.27 -3.46 17.96
N THR A 101 -2.07 -3.48 18.52
CA THR A 101 -1.85 -3.95 19.91
C THR A 101 -2.49 -3.04 20.97
N LYS A 102 -2.81 -1.79 20.62
CA LYS A 102 -3.53 -0.84 21.48
C LYS A 102 -5.04 -0.95 21.29
N LEU A 103 -5.50 -1.16 20.06
CA LEU A 103 -6.92 -1.24 19.70
C LEU A 103 -7.55 -2.59 20.04
N ILE A 104 -6.79 -3.68 19.92
CA ILE A 104 -7.27 -5.04 20.18
C ILE A 104 -6.79 -5.50 21.57
N PRO A 105 -7.69 -5.98 22.43
CA PRO A 105 -7.32 -6.53 23.73
C PRO A 105 -6.47 -7.79 23.53
N MET A 106 -5.20 -7.72 23.91
CA MET A 106 -4.23 -8.82 23.85
C MET A 106 -3.52 -8.96 25.20
N GLN A 107 -3.01 -10.14 25.51
CA GLN A 107 -2.16 -10.33 26.69
C GLN A 107 -0.83 -9.56 26.53
N ASN A 108 -0.31 -8.98 27.62
CA ASN A 108 0.89 -8.12 27.57
C ASN A 108 2.11 -8.81 26.94
N ARG A 109 2.31 -10.11 27.21
CA ARG A 109 3.40 -10.91 26.61
C ARG A 109 3.28 -11.00 25.08
N ILE A 110 2.07 -11.19 24.58
CA ILE A 110 1.77 -11.27 23.14
C ILE A 110 1.97 -9.89 22.50
N LYS A 111 1.50 -8.81 23.14
CA LYS A 111 1.72 -7.43 22.66
C LYS A 111 3.20 -7.13 22.49
N LEU A 112 4.00 -7.44 23.52
CA LEU A 112 5.44 -7.21 23.48
C LEU A 112 6.09 -8.03 22.36
N PHE A 113 5.74 -9.32 22.23
CA PHE A 113 6.24 -10.17 21.17
C PHE A 113 5.91 -9.63 19.77
N VAL A 114 4.66 -9.23 19.54
CA VAL A 114 4.21 -8.65 18.26
C VAL A 114 4.96 -7.35 17.95
N ILE A 115 5.16 -6.47 18.93
CA ILE A 115 5.90 -5.22 18.69
C ILE A 115 7.38 -5.53 18.37
N LEU A 116 8.01 -6.43 19.13
CA LEU A 116 9.42 -6.78 18.96
C LEU A 116 9.69 -7.43 17.60
N ILE A 117 8.86 -8.39 17.15
CA ILE A 117 9.09 -9.05 15.86
C ILE A 117 8.97 -8.07 14.69
N HIS A 118 7.98 -7.17 14.71
CA HIS A 118 7.83 -6.16 13.66
C HIS A 118 8.91 -5.07 13.74
N PHE A 119 9.41 -4.77 14.94
CA PHE A 119 10.56 -3.88 15.10
C PHE A 119 11.84 -4.51 14.51
N ILE A 120 12.09 -5.80 14.77
CA ILE A 120 13.22 -6.53 14.18
C ILE A 120 13.10 -6.53 12.64
N LEU A 121 11.92 -6.81 12.09
CA LEU A 121 11.67 -6.74 10.64
C LEU A 121 11.98 -5.35 10.08
N LEU A 122 11.59 -4.28 10.78
CA LEU A 122 11.92 -2.91 10.39
C LEU A 122 13.43 -2.67 10.36
N ILE A 123 14.18 -3.09 11.40
CA ILE A 123 15.63 -2.94 11.45
C ILE A 123 16.31 -3.70 10.31
N ILE A 124 15.91 -4.96 10.05
CA ILE A 124 16.43 -5.75 8.93
C ILE A 124 16.16 -5.03 7.60
N SER A 125 14.96 -4.47 7.44
CA SER A 125 14.59 -3.71 6.23
C SER A 125 15.49 -2.51 5.99
N ILE A 126 15.79 -1.75 7.05
CA ILE A 126 16.67 -0.57 6.99
C ILE A 126 18.08 -1.00 6.60
N ILE A 127 18.61 -2.08 7.21
CA ILE A 127 19.94 -2.61 6.88
C ILE A 127 19.99 -3.03 5.40
N LEU A 128 19.01 -3.80 4.93
CA LEU A 128 18.95 -4.24 3.53
C LEU A 128 18.82 -3.08 2.55
N TYR A 129 18.07 -2.04 2.90
CA TYR A 129 18.01 -0.83 2.08
C TYR A 129 19.35 -0.09 2.01
N ILE A 130 20.05 0.08 3.13
CA ILE A 130 21.37 0.73 3.14
C ILE A 130 22.33 -0.07 2.25
N LEU A 131 22.32 -1.40 2.36
CA LEU A 131 23.13 -2.28 1.50
C LEU A 131 22.72 -2.14 0.03
N ALA A 132 21.43 -2.12 -0.27
CA ALA A 132 20.93 -1.93 -1.63
C ALA A 132 21.33 -0.58 -2.25
N LEU A 133 21.31 0.50 -1.46
CA LEU A 133 21.80 1.81 -1.89
C LEU A 133 23.30 1.77 -2.21
N ILE A 134 24.11 1.17 -1.33
CA ILE A 134 25.55 1.05 -1.57
C ILE A 134 25.80 0.31 -2.89
N THR A 135 25.09 -0.80 -3.13
CA THR A 135 25.24 -1.57 -4.37
C THR A 135 24.74 -0.81 -5.60
N LEU A 136 23.65 -0.06 -5.48
CA LEU A 136 23.16 0.79 -6.57
C LEU A 136 24.24 1.79 -6.99
N PHE A 137 24.91 2.44 -6.03
CA PHE A 137 25.99 3.39 -6.34
C PHE A 137 27.24 2.71 -6.91
N THR A 138 27.59 1.49 -6.50
CA THR A 138 28.73 0.77 -7.11
C THR A 138 28.45 0.34 -8.55
N ASP A 139 27.21 -0.06 -8.84
CA ASP A 139 26.81 -0.49 -10.18
C ASP A 139 26.77 0.71 -11.14
N LEU A 140 26.35 1.88 -10.64
CA LEU A 140 26.41 3.14 -11.40
C LEU A 140 27.84 3.60 -11.73
N LEU A 141 28.81 3.19 -10.93
CA LEU A 141 30.23 3.42 -11.22
C LEU A 141 30.81 2.36 -12.19
N GLY A 142 30.00 1.41 -12.66
CA GLY A 142 30.40 0.33 -13.56
C GLY A 142 31.27 -0.73 -12.89
N ILE A 143 31.24 -0.82 -11.56
CA ILE A 143 32.16 -1.64 -10.78
C ILE A 143 31.62 -3.07 -10.56
N ALA A 144 30.31 -3.27 -10.60
CA ALA A 144 29.67 -4.58 -10.42
C ALA A 144 28.46 -4.77 -11.37
N GLY A 145 28.29 -6.01 -11.84
CA GLY A 145 27.05 -6.46 -12.51
C GLY A 145 25.94 -6.74 -11.49
N GLU A 146 24.75 -7.13 -11.95
CA GLU A 146 23.55 -7.36 -11.10
C GLU A 146 23.90 -7.97 -9.74
N SER A 147 23.87 -7.12 -8.72
CA SER A 147 24.35 -7.51 -7.39
C SER A 147 23.38 -8.49 -6.73
N LEU A 148 23.90 -9.61 -6.20
CA LEU A 148 23.15 -10.57 -5.37
C LEU A 148 22.32 -9.87 -4.26
N PHE A 149 22.81 -8.73 -3.77
CA PHE A 149 22.11 -7.92 -2.78
C PHE A 149 20.80 -7.31 -3.30
N MET A 150 20.72 -6.92 -4.57
CA MET A 150 19.47 -6.40 -5.15
C MET A 150 18.39 -7.48 -5.15
N ILE A 151 18.73 -8.70 -5.55
CA ILE A 151 17.81 -9.85 -5.55
C ILE A 151 17.29 -10.11 -4.14
N ILE A 152 18.18 -10.12 -3.14
CA ILE A 152 17.83 -10.32 -1.73
C ILE A 152 16.91 -9.18 -1.23
N TYR A 153 17.24 -7.93 -1.55
CA TYR A 153 16.45 -6.77 -1.15
C TYR A 153 15.02 -6.84 -1.73
N PHE A 154 14.87 -7.06 -3.03
CA PHE A 154 13.56 -7.14 -3.67
C PHE A 154 12.73 -8.30 -3.13
N SER A 155 13.36 -9.46 -2.94
CA SER A 155 12.72 -10.63 -2.33
C SER A 155 12.21 -10.32 -0.93
N PHE A 156 13.04 -9.67 -0.10
CA PHE A 156 12.70 -9.30 1.26
C PHE A 156 11.57 -8.26 1.32
N ILE A 157 11.58 -7.24 0.45
CA ILE A 157 10.51 -6.25 0.35
C ILE A 157 9.20 -6.92 -0.08
N THR A 158 9.23 -7.85 -1.04
CA THR A 158 8.05 -8.61 -1.46
C THR A 158 7.48 -9.42 -0.31
N ILE A 159 8.32 -10.15 0.43
CA ILE A 159 7.90 -10.90 1.63
C ILE A 159 7.29 -9.95 2.68
N THR A 160 7.91 -8.80 2.92
CA THR A 160 7.40 -7.78 3.84
C THR A 160 6.04 -7.26 3.42
N GLY A 161 5.84 -7.01 2.12
CA GLY A 161 4.55 -6.61 1.55
C GLY A 161 3.46 -7.68 1.76
N VAL A 162 3.80 -8.95 1.58
CA VAL A 162 2.89 -10.08 1.87
C VAL A 162 2.53 -10.15 3.35
N ILE A 163 3.53 -10.02 4.25
CA ILE A 163 3.29 -9.99 5.70
C ILE A 163 2.40 -8.81 6.08
N LEU A 164 2.63 -7.63 5.49
CA LEU A 164 1.79 -6.45 5.70
C LEU A 164 0.35 -6.68 5.23
N MET A 165 0.16 -7.27 4.06
CA MET A 165 -1.16 -7.60 3.54
C MET A 165 -1.90 -8.56 4.47
N ILE A 166 -1.25 -9.66 4.91
CA ILE A 166 -1.86 -10.64 5.81
C ILE A 166 -2.18 -10.00 7.17
N SER A 167 -1.25 -9.20 7.70
CA SER A 167 -1.40 -8.54 9.01
C SER A 167 -2.54 -7.52 8.97
N THR A 168 -2.62 -6.68 7.93
CA THR A 168 -3.68 -5.68 7.77
C THR A 168 -5.04 -6.32 7.49
N LEU A 169 -5.11 -7.37 6.67
CA LEU A 169 -6.35 -8.11 6.40
C LEU A 169 -6.89 -8.78 7.67
N THR A 170 -6.06 -9.53 8.39
CA THR A 170 -6.50 -10.27 9.59
C THR A 170 -6.92 -9.32 10.70
N SER A 171 -6.07 -8.36 11.06
CA SER A 171 -6.39 -7.37 12.11
C SER A 171 -7.53 -6.42 11.69
N GLY A 172 -7.57 -6.00 10.43
CA GLY A 172 -8.65 -5.21 9.84
C GLY A 172 -10.00 -5.92 9.90
N PHE A 173 -10.02 -7.21 9.58
CA PHE A 173 -11.20 -8.06 9.73
C PHE A 173 -11.68 -8.12 11.19
N PHE A 174 -10.77 -8.28 12.16
CA PHE A 174 -11.12 -8.25 13.58
C PHE A 174 -11.70 -6.90 14.01
N ILE A 175 -11.09 -5.79 13.58
CA ILE A 175 -11.57 -4.43 13.88
C ILE A 175 -12.96 -4.22 13.29
N ALA A 176 -13.16 -4.53 12.00
CA ALA A 176 -14.44 -4.40 11.33
C ALA A 176 -15.52 -5.28 11.98
N ARG A 177 -15.19 -6.53 12.32
CA ARG A 177 -16.11 -7.44 13.02
C ARG A 177 -16.50 -6.96 14.41
N ASN A 178 -15.60 -6.31 15.13
CA ASN A 178 -15.94 -5.74 16.44
C ASN A 178 -16.80 -4.47 16.29
N ALA A 179 -16.50 -3.63 15.30
CA ALA A 179 -17.30 -2.46 14.98
C ALA A 179 -18.74 -2.82 14.55
N SER A 180 -18.93 -3.93 13.84
CA SER A 180 -20.27 -4.40 13.41
C SER A 180 -21.18 -4.85 14.55
N LYS A 181 -20.61 -5.12 15.73
CA LYS A 181 -21.36 -5.44 16.96
C LYS A 181 -21.83 -4.19 17.72
N SER A 182 -21.41 -3.00 17.31
CA SER A 182 -21.88 -1.74 17.92
C SER A 182 -23.40 -1.63 17.84
N ASN A 183 -24.05 -1.07 18.86
CA ASN A 183 -25.50 -0.81 18.84
C ASN A 183 -25.88 0.32 17.88
N ASP A 184 -24.93 1.21 17.56
CA ASP A 184 -25.17 2.33 16.66
C ASP A 184 -25.20 1.84 15.19
N PRO A 185 -26.34 2.02 14.49
CA PRO A 185 -26.48 1.58 13.10
C PRO A 185 -25.49 2.23 12.13
N ARG A 186 -24.98 3.44 12.43
CA ARG A 186 -23.97 4.10 11.60
C ARG A 186 -22.64 3.33 11.65
N PHE A 187 -22.17 3.00 12.85
CA PHE A 187 -20.96 2.21 13.03
C PHE A 187 -21.06 0.83 12.39
N LYS A 188 -22.25 0.21 12.39
CA LYS A 188 -22.47 -1.04 11.65
C LYS A 188 -22.26 -0.85 10.14
N LEU A 189 -22.74 0.24 9.56
CA LEU A 189 -22.57 0.50 8.13
C LEU A 189 -21.11 0.82 7.77
N GLU A 190 -20.44 1.65 8.57
CA GLU A 190 -19.01 1.93 8.47
C GLU A 190 -18.17 0.63 8.49
N SER A 191 -18.51 -0.29 9.39
CA SER A 191 -17.85 -1.60 9.48
C SER A 191 -18.02 -2.48 8.24
N LYS A 192 -19.18 -2.40 7.55
CA LYS A 192 -19.42 -3.13 6.31
C LYS A 192 -18.54 -2.57 5.19
N PHE A 193 -18.44 -1.25 5.05
CA PHE A 193 -17.55 -0.61 4.07
C PHE A 193 -16.08 -0.99 4.31
N LEU A 194 -15.63 -0.94 5.57
CA LEU A 194 -14.28 -1.37 5.96
C LEU A 194 -14.03 -2.83 5.62
N LEU A 195 -14.95 -3.73 5.95
CA LEU A 195 -14.81 -5.16 5.67
C LEU A 195 -14.72 -5.42 4.16
N SER A 196 -15.59 -4.79 3.37
CA SER A 196 -15.56 -4.88 1.90
C SER A 196 -14.26 -4.32 1.33
N ALA A 197 -13.75 -3.21 1.86
CA ALA A 197 -12.48 -2.63 1.45
C ALA A 197 -11.31 -3.59 1.69
N PHE A 198 -11.22 -4.21 2.87
CA PHE A 198 -10.19 -5.21 3.17
C PHE A 198 -10.26 -6.40 2.22
N ILE A 199 -11.45 -6.97 1.99
CA ILE A 199 -11.61 -8.12 1.09
C ILE A 199 -11.21 -7.76 -0.35
N ILE A 200 -11.73 -6.66 -0.90
CA ILE A 200 -11.46 -6.25 -2.28
C ILE A 200 -9.98 -5.91 -2.46
N SER A 201 -9.39 -5.17 -1.53
CA SER A 201 -7.96 -4.79 -1.61
C SER A 201 -7.05 -6.02 -1.55
N SER A 202 -7.31 -6.97 -0.64
CA SER A 202 -6.52 -8.20 -0.55
C SER A 202 -6.64 -9.08 -1.79
N LEU A 203 -7.86 -9.26 -2.32
CA LEU A 203 -8.05 -10.02 -3.55
C LEU A 203 -7.33 -9.37 -4.74
N SER A 204 -7.42 -8.04 -4.86
CA SER A 204 -6.74 -7.30 -5.93
C SER A 204 -5.23 -7.48 -5.85
N MET A 205 -4.66 -7.35 -4.64
CA MET A 205 -3.22 -7.54 -4.41
C MET A 205 -2.77 -8.97 -4.72
N ILE A 206 -3.54 -9.99 -4.31
CA ILE A 206 -3.21 -11.39 -4.62
C ILE A 206 -3.19 -11.62 -6.14
N VAL A 207 -4.20 -11.14 -6.85
CA VAL A 207 -4.28 -11.31 -8.32
C VAL A 207 -3.15 -10.57 -9.01
N ILE A 208 -2.82 -9.35 -8.58
CA ILE A 208 -1.67 -8.59 -9.10
C ILE A 208 -0.37 -9.38 -8.91
N GLN A 209 -0.13 -9.92 -7.72
CA GLN A 209 1.09 -10.68 -7.45
C GLN A 209 1.17 -11.98 -8.26
N ILE A 210 0.05 -12.68 -8.46
CA ILE A 210 0.01 -13.87 -9.32
C ILE A 210 0.29 -13.49 -10.77
N ALA A 211 -0.28 -12.39 -11.26
CA ALA A 211 -0.04 -11.89 -12.61
C ALA A 211 1.45 -11.53 -12.83
N LEU A 212 2.05 -10.83 -11.87
CA LEU A 212 3.48 -10.48 -11.89
C LEU A 212 4.39 -11.71 -11.75
N ALA A 213 4.02 -12.71 -10.96
CA ALA A 213 4.80 -13.94 -10.87
C ALA A 213 4.72 -14.77 -12.16
N SER A 214 3.59 -14.71 -12.87
CA SER A 214 3.36 -15.46 -14.10
C SER A 214 4.04 -14.84 -15.33
N SER A 215 4.40 -13.56 -15.28
CA SER A 215 5.02 -12.87 -16.41
C SER A 215 6.48 -13.27 -16.65
N GLY A 216 7.14 -13.99 -15.73
CA GLY A 216 8.49 -14.52 -15.92
C GLY A 216 9.62 -13.47 -15.97
N GLU A 217 9.27 -12.18 -16.10
CA GLU A 217 10.19 -11.06 -16.19
C GLU A 217 10.27 -10.35 -14.83
N GLY A 218 11.42 -10.46 -14.17
CA GLY A 218 11.66 -9.97 -12.81
C GLY A 218 11.83 -8.44 -12.69
N GLY A 219 11.48 -7.67 -13.72
CA GLY A 219 11.72 -6.22 -13.78
C GLY A 219 10.45 -5.38 -13.60
N VAL A 220 10.57 -4.24 -12.90
CA VAL A 220 9.54 -3.18 -12.87
C VAL A 220 9.32 -2.56 -14.26
N TYR A 221 10.29 -2.71 -15.16
CA TYR A 221 10.30 -2.10 -16.48
C TYR A 221 9.68 -2.95 -17.61
N ASP A 222 9.63 -4.27 -17.47
CA ASP A 222 9.03 -5.16 -18.49
C ASP A 222 7.52 -5.39 -18.26
N GLN A 223 6.95 -4.77 -17.22
CA GLN A 223 5.50 -4.80 -16.95
C GLN A 223 4.65 -4.25 -18.11
N TYR A 224 5.29 -3.55 -19.05
CA TYR A 224 4.67 -2.93 -20.21
C TYR A 224 4.65 -3.83 -21.46
N HIS A 225 5.32 -4.98 -21.44
CA HIS A 225 5.31 -5.98 -22.54
C HIS A 225 4.54 -7.26 -22.20
N LEU A 226 3.61 -7.17 -21.25
CA LEU A 226 2.74 -8.28 -20.88
C LEU A 226 1.80 -8.68 -22.03
N ALA A 227 1.49 -9.98 -22.11
CA ALA A 227 0.47 -10.47 -23.01
C ALA A 227 -0.85 -9.69 -22.80
N PRO A 228 -1.61 -9.33 -23.86
CA PRO A 228 -2.77 -8.44 -23.75
C PRO A 228 -3.81 -8.83 -22.68
N ALA A 229 -3.98 -10.14 -22.45
CA ALA A 229 -4.86 -10.65 -21.41
C ALA A 229 -4.37 -10.31 -19.99
N ILE A 230 -3.06 -10.41 -19.73
CA ILE A 230 -2.45 -10.09 -18.43
C ILE A 230 -2.55 -8.58 -18.18
N THR A 231 -2.26 -7.75 -19.19
CA THR A 231 -2.38 -6.29 -19.10
C THR A 231 -3.81 -5.86 -18.75
N THR A 232 -4.82 -6.51 -19.35
CA THR A 232 -6.23 -6.22 -19.04
C THR A 232 -6.58 -6.57 -17.60
N ILE A 233 -6.16 -7.75 -17.11
CA ILE A 233 -6.36 -8.16 -15.71
C ILE A 233 -5.68 -7.15 -14.77
N PHE A 234 -4.46 -6.73 -15.10
CA PHE A 234 -3.71 -5.76 -14.32
C PHE A 234 -4.47 -4.43 -14.18
N VAL A 235 -4.98 -3.87 -15.28
CA VAL A 235 -5.78 -2.63 -15.25
C VAL A 235 -7.04 -2.80 -14.40
N LEU A 236 -7.77 -3.90 -14.55
CA LEU A 236 -8.97 -4.17 -13.75
C LEU A 236 -8.64 -4.24 -12.25
N MET A 237 -7.52 -4.85 -11.86
CA MET A 237 -7.11 -4.93 -10.46
C MET A 237 -6.72 -3.57 -9.88
N HIS A 238 -6.20 -2.65 -10.69
CA HIS A 238 -5.92 -1.29 -10.24
C HIS A 238 -7.21 -0.48 -10.03
N ILE A 239 -8.20 -0.67 -10.90
CA ILE A 239 -9.53 -0.07 -10.70
C ILE A 239 -10.17 -0.61 -9.41
N THR A 240 -10.09 -1.91 -9.15
CA THR A 240 -10.62 -2.49 -7.90
C THR A 240 -9.85 -2.01 -6.67
N LEU A 241 -8.54 -1.77 -6.76
CA LEU A 241 -7.77 -1.12 -5.70
C LEU A 241 -8.28 0.30 -5.41
N VAL A 242 -8.54 1.11 -6.42
CA VAL A 242 -9.12 2.45 -6.23
C VAL A 242 -10.51 2.36 -5.58
N ILE A 243 -11.36 1.44 -6.04
CA ILE A 243 -12.66 1.19 -5.41
C ILE A 243 -12.48 0.82 -3.94
N SER A 244 -11.52 -0.05 -3.61
CA SER A 244 -11.22 -0.42 -2.23
C SER A 244 -10.76 0.78 -1.39
N ALA A 245 -9.98 1.70 -1.97
CA ALA A 245 -9.55 2.93 -1.31
C ALA A 245 -10.73 3.85 -0.98
N ILE A 246 -11.67 3.99 -1.91
CA ILE A 246 -12.93 4.73 -1.68
C ILE A 246 -13.71 4.07 -0.54
N LEU A 247 -13.82 2.75 -0.54
CA LEU A 247 -14.50 2.01 0.53
C LEU A 247 -13.81 2.16 1.89
N PHE A 248 -12.47 2.19 1.94
CA PHE A 248 -11.74 2.52 3.16
C PHE A 248 -12.07 3.92 3.65
N TYR A 249 -12.09 4.90 2.75
CA TYR A 249 -12.45 6.28 3.10
C TYR A 249 -13.87 6.35 3.68
N LEU A 250 -14.84 5.69 3.03
CA LEU A 250 -16.22 5.63 3.51
C LEU A 250 -16.32 4.87 4.84
N GLY A 251 -15.55 3.82 5.02
CA GLY A 251 -15.52 3.05 6.27
C GLY A 251 -14.97 3.85 7.45
N PHE A 252 -13.99 4.74 7.24
CA PHE A 252 -13.43 5.57 8.31
C PHE A 252 -14.15 6.91 8.51
N PHE A 253 -14.74 7.47 7.45
CA PHE A 253 -15.25 8.85 7.42
C PHE A 253 -16.62 8.97 6.75
N LEU A 254 -17.52 8.02 6.99
CA LEU A 254 -18.88 8.08 6.45
C LEU A 254 -19.56 9.40 6.87
N SER A 255 -19.95 10.20 5.88
CA SER A 255 -20.63 11.47 6.15
C SER A 255 -22.07 11.23 6.60
N GLU A 256 -22.58 12.10 7.48
CA GLU A 256 -23.95 12.04 7.98
C GLU A 256 -25.00 12.13 6.84
N ARG A 257 -24.70 12.93 5.80
CA ARG A 257 -25.56 13.07 4.61
C ARG A 257 -25.67 11.76 3.85
N LEU A 258 -24.54 11.10 3.61
CA LEU A 258 -24.50 9.83 2.89
C LEU A 258 -25.14 8.71 3.70
N TYR A 259 -24.91 8.67 5.02
CA TYR A 259 -25.57 7.73 5.92
C TYR A 259 -27.11 7.85 5.85
N ARG A 260 -27.65 9.07 5.96
CA ARG A 260 -29.11 9.31 5.87
C ARG A 260 -29.67 8.93 4.50
N TRP A 261 -28.90 9.14 3.43
CA TRP A 261 -29.32 8.76 2.08
C TRP A 261 -29.42 7.24 1.94
N LEU A 262 -28.40 6.49 2.39
CA LEU A 262 -28.39 5.02 2.36
C LEU A 262 -29.48 4.39 3.24
N LYS A 263 -29.81 5.02 4.38
CA LYS A 263 -30.88 4.53 5.27
C LYS A 263 -32.28 4.68 4.67
N LYS A 264 -32.49 5.65 3.77
CA LYS A 264 -33.80 5.85 3.11
C LYS A 264 -34.10 4.82 2.02
N SER A 265 -33.06 4.14 1.51
CA SER A 265 -33.19 3.11 0.48
C SER A 265 -33.42 1.70 1.04
N GLU A 266 -33.34 1.52 2.37
CA GLU A 266 -33.75 0.31 3.08
C GLU A 266 -35.24 0.41 3.46
#